data_AF-A0AAW1ZF18-F1
#
_entry.id   AF-A0AAW1ZF18-F1
#
_cell.length_a   1.000
_cell.length_b   1.000
_cell.length_c   1.000
_cell.angle_alpha   90.00
_cell.angle_beta   90.00
_cell.angle_gamma   90.00
#
_symmetry.space_group_name_H-M   'P 1'
#
loop_
_entity.id
_entity.type
_entity.pdbx_description
1 polymer ?
#
loop_
_entity_poly.entity_id
_entity_poly.type
_entity_poly.pdbx_seq_one_letter_code
_entity_poly.pdbx_strand_id
1 'polypeptide(L)'
;MISLENLGRLSALGLKGSCVAREIQKLGNREHLYSCFVRRKPHMMKFKPNQTRTYDGEGFKKRAACLCFKNDREDEVLLVSSSRHPDQWIVPGGGMEPEEEPGGAAVREVYEEAGVRGTLGRLLGVFEQNQDSKHRTYVYVLTVTETLEDWEDSVNIGRKRKWFKIDEAIRVLQCHKPVHAEYLRKLTPHCGPTNGNAQEPTNTDDNAPLRQTASQDCGLAHLHR
;
A
#
# COMPACT_ATOMS: atom_id res chain seq x y z
N MET A 1 15.95 -27.66 38.37
CA MET A 1 17.22 -28.19 37.81
C MET A 1 16.92 -29.51 37.14
N ILE A 2 17.10 -29.61 35.83
CA ILE A 2 16.88 -30.86 35.07
C ILE A 2 18.24 -31.31 34.56
N SER A 3 18.52 -32.59 34.78
CA SER A 3 19.78 -33.29 34.51
C SER A 3 20.26 -33.15 33.06
N LEU A 4 21.59 -33.07 32.89
CA LEU A 4 22.33 -32.79 31.65
C LEU A 4 22.35 -33.93 30.62
N GLU A 5 21.62 -35.03 30.82
CA GLU A 5 21.72 -36.23 29.96
C GLU A 5 20.78 -36.25 28.74
N ASN A 6 19.89 -35.26 28.57
CA ASN A 6 18.94 -35.24 27.44
C ASN A 6 19.29 -34.29 26.28
N LEU A 7 20.49 -33.71 26.29
CA LEU A 7 20.96 -32.83 25.19
C LEU A 7 21.59 -33.59 24.01
N GLY A 8 21.64 -34.93 24.04
CA GLY A 8 22.30 -35.76 23.03
C GLY A 8 21.41 -36.29 21.89
N ARG A 9 20.08 -36.06 21.90
CA ARG A 9 19.16 -36.66 20.91
C ARG A 9 18.30 -35.67 20.11
N LEU A 10 18.58 -34.37 20.18
CA LEU A 10 17.82 -33.33 19.46
C LEU A 10 18.57 -32.71 18.26
N SER A 11 19.56 -33.40 17.68
CA SER A 11 20.28 -32.93 16.48
C SER A 11 19.98 -33.70 15.19
N ALA A 12 19.05 -34.67 15.18
CA ALA A 12 18.76 -35.48 13.99
C ALA A 12 17.51 -35.07 13.18
N LEU A 13 16.82 -33.97 13.52
CA LEU A 13 15.55 -33.61 12.85
C LEU A 13 15.46 -32.17 12.34
N GLY A 14 16.53 -31.37 12.31
CA GLY A 14 16.59 -30.14 11.50
C GLY A 14 15.46 -29.11 11.70
N LEU A 15 14.78 -29.08 12.85
CA LEU A 15 13.70 -28.14 13.12
C LEU A 15 14.27 -26.85 13.73
N LYS A 16 14.46 -25.83 12.88
CA LYS A 16 14.69 -24.45 13.31
C LYS A 16 13.35 -23.71 13.45
N GLY A 17 12.99 -23.37 14.70
CA GLY A 17 12.02 -22.32 15.10
C GLY A 17 10.56 -22.55 14.68
N SER A 18 9.53 -22.15 15.43
CA SER A 18 9.35 -21.42 16.69
C SER A 18 7.86 -21.50 17.03
N CYS A 19 7.50 -21.58 18.32
CA CYS A 19 6.24 -21.15 18.99
C CYS A 19 4.88 -21.45 18.30
N VAL A 20 3.84 -21.94 18.99
CA VAL A 20 3.06 -21.22 20.01
C VAL A 20 2.26 -22.22 20.87
N ALA A 21 1.97 -21.76 22.08
CA ALA A 21 1.42 -22.44 23.23
C ALA A 21 -0.07 -22.86 23.17
N ARG A 22 -0.34 -23.91 23.96
CA ARG A 22 -1.48 -24.21 24.87
C ARG A 22 -2.88 -23.71 24.54
N GLU A 23 -3.83 -24.66 24.54
CA GLU A 23 -5.12 -24.52 25.23
C GLU A 23 -5.49 -25.90 25.82
N ILE A 24 -5.63 -26.00 27.15
CA ILE A 24 -6.17 -27.19 27.84
C ILE A 24 -7.61 -26.86 28.21
N GLN A 25 -8.58 -27.62 27.70
CA GLN A 25 -9.81 -27.87 28.43
C GLN A 25 -10.16 -29.37 28.41
N LYS A 26 -10.53 -29.81 29.62
CA LYS A 26 -10.72 -31.19 30.08
C LYS A 26 -11.92 -31.85 29.39
N LEU A 27 -11.86 -33.16 29.16
CA LEU A 27 -12.74 -34.19 29.75
C LEU A 27 -12.54 -35.55 29.07
N GLY A 28 -12.20 -36.57 29.87
CA GLY A 28 -12.64 -37.96 29.71
C GLY A 28 -12.31 -38.73 28.42
N ASN A 29 -11.27 -39.57 28.51
CA ASN A 29 -11.27 -40.97 28.02
C ASN A 29 -11.41 -41.23 26.50
N ARG A 30 -10.27 -41.21 25.77
CA ARG A 30 -9.83 -42.14 24.69
C ARG A 30 -8.81 -41.43 23.79
N GLU A 31 -7.53 -41.80 23.91
CA GLU A 31 -6.44 -41.33 23.05
C GLU A 31 -6.60 -41.90 21.62
N HIS A 32 -7.26 -41.15 20.73
CA HIS A 32 -7.01 -41.22 19.29
C HIS A 32 -6.05 -40.08 18.93
N LEU A 33 -4.78 -40.41 18.73
CA LEU A 33 -3.79 -39.52 18.16
C LEU A 33 -4.12 -39.28 16.67
N TYR A 34 -5.02 -38.33 16.40
CA TYR A 34 -5.09 -37.72 15.08
C TYR A 34 -3.94 -36.73 14.98
N SER A 35 -2.80 -37.22 14.49
CA SER A 35 -1.74 -36.37 13.94
C SER A 35 -2.35 -35.55 12.80
N CYS A 36 -2.73 -34.32 13.10
CA CYS A 36 -3.08 -33.34 12.07
C CYS A 36 -1.79 -32.93 11.39
N PHE A 37 -1.31 -33.76 10.48
CA PHE A 37 -0.23 -33.43 9.57
C PHE A 37 -0.80 -32.36 8.63
N VAL A 38 -0.64 -31.09 9.00
CA VAL A 38 -0.89 -29.97 8.09
C VAL A 38 0.14 -30.11 6.97
N ARG A 39 -0.21 -30.88 5.94
CA ARG A 39 0.54 -30.93 4.69
C ARG A 39 0.61 -29.50 4.17
N ARG A 40 1.77 -28.86 4.30
CA ARG A 40 2.05 -27.62 3.58
C ARG A 40 1.78 -27.92 2.10
N LYS A 41 0.72 -27.35 1.55
CA LYS A 41 0.46 -27.45 0.10
C LYS A 41 1.75 -26.98 -0.60
N PRO A 42 2.29 -27.73 -1.57
CA PRO A 42 3.43 -27.27 -2.33
C PRO A 42 3.08 -25.91 -2.94
N HIS A 43 4.03 -24.98 -2.85
CA HIS A 43 3.86 -23.61 -3.27
C HIS A 43 3.68 -23.55 -4.79
N MET A 44 2.43 -23.50 -5.25
CA MET A 44 2.09 -23.44 -6.67
C MET A 44 2.30 -22.02 -7.18
N MET A 45 3.23 -21.84 -8.11
CA MET A 45 3.36 -20.58 -8.84
C MET A 45 2.08 -20.32 -9.63
N LYS A 46 1.59 -19.07 -9.59
CA LYS A 46 0.44 -18.60 -10.38
C LYS A 46 0.75 -18.79 -11.87
N PHE A 47 0.17 -19.82 -12.48
CA PHE A 47 0.25 -20.08 -13.91
C PHE A 47 -1.06 -19.63 -14.56
N LYS A 48 -1.00 -18.56 -15.36
CA LYS A 48 -2.13 -18.07 -16.16
C LYS A 48 -1.84 -18.36 -17.63
N PRO A 49 -2.40 -19.43 -18.22
CA PRO A 49 -2.03 -19.89 -19.56
C PRO A 49 -2.29 -18.87 -20.67
N ASN A 50 -3.22 -17.91 -20.46
CA ASN A 50 -3.64 -16.94 -21.48
C ASN A 50 -3.17 -15.49 -21.20
N GLN A 51 -2.38 -15.26 -20.15
CA GLN A 51 -1.97 -13.88 -19.81
C GLN A 51 -0.78 -13.44 -20.66
N THR A 52 -1.07 -12.75 -21.77
CA THR A 52 -0.05 -12.15 -22.63
C THR A 52 0.56 -10.94 -21.94
N ARG A 53 1.90 -10.91 -21.83
CA ARG A 53 2.62 -9.79 -21.22
C ARG A 53 2.77 -8.65 -22.22
N THR A 54 2.39 -7.44 -21.81
CA THR A 54 2.59 -6.23 -22.61
C THR A 54 3.79 -5.42 -22.11
N TYR A 55 4.43 -4.69 -23.03
CA TYR A 55 5.60 -3.86 -22.76
C TYR A 55 5.41 -2.49 -23.42
N ASP A 56 6.06 -1.45 -22.89
CA ASP A 56 6.12 -0.14 -23.54
C ASP A 56 7.34 -0.01 -24.48
N GLY A 57 7.46 1.15 -25.14
CA GLY A 57 8.53 1.42 -26.11
C GLY A 57 9.94 1.43 -25.50
N GLU A 58 10.07 1.54 -24.18
CA GLU A 58 11.35 1.51 -23.45
C GLU A 58 11.67 0.11 -22.89
N GLY A 59 10.78 -0.85 -23.15
CA GLY A 59 10.92 -2.25 -22.74
C GLY A 59 10.47 -2.53 -21.31
N PHE A 60 9.73 -1.63 -20.66
CA PHE A 60 9.12 -1.92 -19.36
C PHE A 60 7.87 -2.75 -19.54
N LYS A 61 7.71 -3.79 -18.72
CA LYS A 61 6.44 -4.53 -18.65
C LYS A 61 5.38 -3.61 -18.05
N LYS A 62 4.26 -3.45 -18.76
CA LYS A 62 3.12 -2.66 -18.30
C LYS A 62 2.33 -3.43 -17.25
N ARG A 63 2.05 -2.76 -16.13
CA ARG A 63 1.34 -3.33 -14.98
C ARG A 63 0.30 -2.36 -14.45
N ALA A 64 -0.71 -2.90 -13.78
CA ALA A 64 -1.71 -2.11 -13.08
C ALA A 64 -1.97 -2.69 -11.69
N ALA A 65 -2.29 -1.82 -10.73
CA ALA A 65 -2.56 -2.17 -9.34
C ALA A 65 -3.57 -1.19 -8.74
N CYS A 66 -4.25 -1.59 -7.65
CA CYS A 66 -5.03 -0.65 -6.85
C CYS A 66 -4.63 -0.69 -5.37
N LEU A 67 -4.69 0.48 -4.74
CA LEU A 67 -4.84 0.61 -3.31
C LEU A 67 -6.33 0.50 -2.98
N CYS A 68 -6.75 -0.68 -2.54
CA CYS A 68 -8.13 -0.96 -2.19
C CYS A 68 -8.41 -0.49 -0.76
N PHE A 69 -9.14 0.61 -0.59
CA PHE A 69 -9.56 1.11 0.71
C PHE A 69 -10.91 0.59 1.13
N LYS A 70 -11.10 0.45 2.44
CA LYS A 70 -12.36 0.00 3.02
C LYS A 70 -13.48 1.04 2.88
N ASN A 71 -13.12 2.32 2.85
CA ASN A 71 -14.01 3.46 2.78
C ASN A 71 -13.25 4.70 2.26
N ASP A 72 -13.96 5.79 2.02
CA ASP A 72 -13.40 7.02 1.43
C ASP A 72 -12.46 7.81 2.37
N ARG A 73 -12.29 7.41 3.63
CA ARG A 73 -11.30 8.00 4.55
C ARG A 73 -9.88 7.52 4.28
N GLU A 74 -9.71 6.49 3.45
CA GLU A 74 -8.40 5.94 3.06
C GLU A 74 -7.51 5.54 4.26
N ASP A 75 -8.11 5.03 5.34
CA ASP A 75 -7.44 4.69 6.61
C ASP A 75 -6.99 3.22 6.70
N GLU A 76 -7.76 2.33 6.08
CA GLU A 76 -7.50 0.89 6.00
C GLU A 76 -7.38 0.44 4.55
N VAL A 77 -6.24 -0.16 4.19
CA VAL A 77 -5.94 -0.71 2.86
C VAL A 77 -5.90 -2.23 2.88
N LEU A 78 -6.42 -2.86 1.83
CA LEU A 78 -6.38 -4.31 1.66
C LEU A 78 -5.07 -4.73 1.00
N LEU A 79 -4.33 -5.63 1.64
CA LEU A 79 -3.18 -6.30 1.07
C LEU A 79 -3.47 -7.79 0.87
N VAL A 80 -2.73 -8.40 -0.04
CA VAL A 80 -2.79 -9.84 -0.32
C VAL A 80 -1.45 -10.52 -0.07
N SER A 81 -1.45 -11.80 0.26
CA SER A 81 -0.22 -12.55 0.43
C SER A 81 0.51 -12.70 -0.91
N SER A 82 1.84 -12.69 -0.90
CA SER A 82 2.62 -12.90 -2.12
C SER A 82 2.44 -14.33 -2.65
N SER A 83 2.27 -14.43 -3.96
CA SER A 83 2.27 -15.72 -4.66
C SER A 83 3.61 -16.44 -4.68
N ARG A 84 4.71 -15.80 -4.25
CA ARG A 84 6.06 -16.40 -4.11
C ARG A 84 6.44 -16.70 -2.65
N HIS A 85 5.91 -15.91 -1.72
CA HIS A 85 6.23 -15.97 -0.30
C HIS A 85 4.94 -15.72 0.50
N PRO A 86 4.15 -16.77 0.82
CA PRO A 86 2.82 -16.61 1.42
C PRO A 86 2.79 -15.92 2.79
N ASP A 87 3.95 -15.77 3.43
CA ASP A 87 4.21 -15.04 4.66
C ASP A 87 4.41 -13.52 4.47
N GLN A 88 4.60 -13.07 3.22
CA GLN A 88 4.79 -11.66 2.86
C GLN A 88 3.50 -11.06 2.28
N TRP A 89 3.30 -9.77 2.51
CA TRP A 89 2.16 -9.02 1.99
C TRP A 89 2.55 -8.12 0.82
N ILE A 90 1.64 -7.96 -0.14
CA ILE A 90 1.80 -7.12 -1.33
C ILE A 90 0.50 -6.38 -1.64
N VAL A 91 0.62 -5.23 -2.32
CA VAL A 91 -0.51 -4.57 -3.00
C VAL A 91 -0.97 -5.44 -4.18
N PRO A 92 -2.27 -5.73 -4.32
CA PRO A 92 -2.79 -6.53 -5.43
C PRO A 92 -2.59 -5.80 -6.77
N GLY A 93 -2.13 -6.53 -7.77
CA GLY A 93 -1.86 -5.98 -9.10
C GLY A 93 -0.98 -6.87 -9.97
N GLY A 94 -1.15 -6.77 -11.28
CA GLY A 94 -0.54 -7.70 -12.23
C GLY A 94 -0.19 -7.04 -13.56
N GLY A 95 -0.14 -7.84 -14.61
CA GLY A 95 0.24 -7.39 -15.95
C GLY A 95 -0.98 -6.87 -16.71
N MET A 96 -0.78 -5.81 -17.49
CA MET A 96 -1.81 -5.37 -18.44
C MET A 96 -1.86 -6.34 -19.62
N GLU A 97 -3.06 -6.67 -20.07
CA GLU A 97 -3.31 -7.46 -21.26
C GLU A 97 -3.26 -6.58 -22.53
N PRO A 98 -3.10 -7.17 -23.73
CA PRO A 98 -3.16 -6.41 -24.98
C PRO A 98 -4.47 -5.63 -25.10
N GLU A 99 -4.39 -4.39 -25.58
CA GLU A 99 -5.55 -3.50 -25.79
C GLU A 99 -6.34 -3.14 -24.50
N GLU A 100 -5.82 -3.51 -23.33
CA GLU A 100 -6.46 -3.22 -22.05
C GLU A 100 -6.07 -1.83 -21.52
N GLU A 101 -7.07 -1.05 -21.12
CA GLU A 101 -6.86 0.23 -20.44
C GLU A 101 -6.30 0.02 -19.01
N PRO A 102 -5.37 0.86 -18.52
CA PRO A 102 -4.76 0.68 -17.20
C PRO A 102 -5.75 0.56 -16.05
N GLY A 103 -6.84 1.33 -16.08
CA GLY A 103 -7.91 1.26 -15.08
C GLY A 103 -8.67 -0.07 -15.13
N GLY A 104 -8.95 -0.58 -16.33
CA GLY A 104 -9.58 -1.89 -16.52
C GLY A 104 -8.70 -3.02 -15.99
N ALA A 105 -7.41 -2.98 -16.32
CA ALA A 105 -6.41 -3.92 -15.81
C ALA A 105 -6.33 -3.90 -14.28
N ALA A 106 -6.38 -2.71 -13.67
CA ALA A 106 -6.34 -2.56 -12.22
C ALA A 106 -7.56 -3.23 -11.56
N VAL A 107 -8.76 -2.99 -12.10
CA VAL A 107 -10.03 -3.59 -11.61
C VAL A 107 -10.04 -5.12 -11.78
N ARG A 108 -9.60 -5.63 -12.94
CA ARG A 108 -9.49 -7.08 -13.18
C ARG A 108 -8.53 -7.74 -12.19
N GLU A 109 -7.34 -7.17 -12.01
CA GLU A 109 -6.32 -7.76 -11.13
C GLU A 109 -6.77 -7.77 -9.66
N VAL A 110 -7.44 -6.74 -9.14
CA VAL A 110 -7.94 -6.79 -7.76
C VAL A 110 -9.08 -7.78 -7.58
N TYR A 111 -9.91 -7.98 -8.61
CA TYR A 111 -10.96 -8.99 -8.59
C TYR A 111 -10.34 -10.39 -8.50
N GLU A 112 -9.35 -10.69 -9.34
CA GLU A 112 -8.69 -11.99 -9.39
C GLU A 112 -7.77 -12.26 -8.20
N GLU A 113 -7.03 -11.25 -7.70
CA GLU A 113 -6.04 -11.44 -6.63
C GLU A 113 -6.60 -11.25 -5.23
N ALA A 114 -7.55 -10.31 -5.06
CA ALA A 114 -8.08 -9.92 -3.76
C ALA A 114 -9.56 -10.25 -3.58
N GLY A 115 -10.28 -10.63 -4.64
CA GLY A 115 -11.70 -10.99 -4.56
C GLY A 115 -12.57 -9.81 -4.12
N VAL A 116 -12.26 -8.60 -4.59
CA VAL A 116 -13.02 -7.39 -4.26
C VAL A 116 -13.52 -6.68 -5.50
N ARG A 117 -14.66 -6.01 -5.36
CA ARG A 117 -15.16 -5.03 -6.33
C ARG A 117 -15.37 -3.70 -5.62
N GLY A 118 -15.36 -2.63 -6.39
CA GLY A 118 -15.43 -1.31 -5.83
C GLY A 118 -15.55 -0.23 -6.89
N THR A 119 -15.66 0.99 -6.40
CA THR A 119 -15.63 2.18 -7.25
C THR A 119 -14.17 2.54 -7.52
N LEU A 120 -13.75 2.45 -8.78
CA LEU A 120 -12.43 2.89 -9.21
C LEU A 120 -12.36 4.42 -9.08
N GLY A 121 -11.37 4.90 -8.34
CA GLY A 121 -11.11 6.30 -8.11
C GLY A 121 -9.98 6.85 -8.98
N ARG A 122 -9.24 7.82 -8.42
CA ARG A 122 -8.16 8.52 -9.11
C ARG A 122 -6.97 7.62 -9.42
N LEU A 123 -6.25 7.95 -10.50
CA LEU A 123 -4.88 7.48 -10.71
C LEU A 123 -3.97 8.16 -9.68
N LEU A 124 -3.34 7.37 -8.81
CA LEU A 124 -2.36 7.86 -7.85
C LEU A 124 -1.02 8.20 -8.52
N GLY A 125 -0.66 7.44 -9.54
CA GLY A 125 0.50 7.70 -10.38
C GLY A 125 1.01 6.47 -11.09
N VAL A 126 2.11 6.67 -11.80
CA VAL A 126 2.86 5.62 -12.48
C VAL A 126 4.17 5.44 -11.73
N PHE A 127 4.46 4.21 -11.33
CA PHE A 127 5.64 3.88 -10.55
C PHE A 127 6.53 2.90 -11.31
N GLU A 128 7.82 3.20 -11.31
CA GLU A 128 8.82 2.42 -12.02
C GLU A 128 9.66 1.60 -11.07
N GLN A 129 9.88 0.35 -11.43
CA GLN A 129 10.82 -0.52 -10.76
C GLN A 129 11.90 -0.91 -11.76
N ASN A 130 13.16 -0.59 -11.44
CA ASN A 130 14.31 -0.81 -12.34
C ASN A 130 15.29 -1.87 -11.85
N GLN A 131 15.34 -2.14 -10.54
CA GLN A 131 16.42 -2.93 -9.93
C GLN A 131 16.37 -4.42 -10.31
N ASP A 132 15.20 -5.06 -10.21
CA ASP A 132 15.08 -6.52 -10.40
C ASP A 132 14.31 -6.91 -11.67
N SER A 133 13.48 -6.00 -12.18
CA SER A 133 12.58 -6.23 -13.31
C SER A 133 12.06 -4.89 -13.78
N LYS A 134 12.24 -4.56 -15.06
CA LYS A 134 11.70 -3.32 -15.67
C LYS A 134 10.18 -3.37 -15.66
N HIS A 135 9.56 -2.79 -14.63
CA HIS A 135 8.12 -2.71 -14.48
C HIS A 135 7.68 -1.26 -14.41
N ARG A 136 6.61 -0.93 -15.14
CA ARG A 136 5.93 0.36 -15.04
C ARG A 136 4.49 0.10 -14.63
N THR A 137 4.14 0.50 -13.39
CA THR A 137 2.87 0.14 -12.75
C THR A 137 1.98 1.37 -12.61
N TYR A 138 0.81 1.34 -13.23
CA TYR A 138 -0.26 2.31 -13.01
C TYR A 138 -0.98 1.95 -11.71
N VAL A 139 -0.96 2.84 -10.74
CA VAL A 139 -1.57 2.59 -9.42
C VAL A 139 -2.79 3.47 -9.27
N TYR A 140 -3.95 2.85 -9.08
CA TYR A 140 -5.22 3.53 -8.83
C TYR A 140 -5.62 3.43 -7.36
N VAL A 141 -6.53 4.30 -6.95
CA VAL A 141 -7.29 4.16 -5.71
C VAL A 141 -8.61 3.46 -6.02
N LEU A 142 -9.05 2.55 -5.15
CA LEU A 142 -10.35 1.89 -5.28
C LEU A 142 -11.04 1.81 -3.92
N THR A 143 -12.27 2.33 -3.82
CA THR A 143 -13.10 2.15 -2.62
C THR A 143 -13.87 0.84 -2.75
N VAL A 144 -13.61 -0.11 -1.86
CA VAL A 144 -14.22 -1.44 -1.90
C VAL A 144 -15.70 -1.35 -1.51
N THR A 145 -16.57 -1.89 -2.37
CA THR A 145 -18.03 -1.96 -2.14
C THR A 145 -18.51 -3.39 -1.93
N GLU A 146 -17.78 -4.38 -2.46
CA GLU A 146 -18.13 -5.79 -2.36
C GLU A 146 -16.88 -6.64 -2.10
N THR A 147 -17.01 -7.65 -1.27
CA THR A 147 -15.93 -8.59 -0.92
C THR A 147 -16.44 -10.02 -1.09
N LEU A 148 -15.88 -10.74 -2.06
CA LEU A 148 -16.25 -12.13 -2.38
C LEU A 148 -15.67 -13.11 -1.37
N GLU A 149 -16.43 -14.11 -0.93
CA GLU A 149 -15.93 -15.15 -0.02
C GLU A 149 -14.86 -16.02 -0.69
N ASP A 150 -15.17 -16.53 -1.88
CA ASP A 150 -14.26 -17.28 -2.73
C ASP A 150 -13.90 -16.48 -3.97
N TRP A 151 -12.61 -16.49 -4.34
CA TRP A 151 -12.10 -15.81 -5.52
C TRP A 151 -10.96 -16.60 -6.15
N GLU A 152 -10.62 -16.27 -7.40
CA GLU A 152 -9.71 -17.06 -8.24
C GLU A 152 -8.39 -17.41 -7.54
N ASP A 153 -7.62 -16.42 -7.07
CA ASP A 153 -6.33 -16.69 -6.42
C ASP A 153 -6.47 -17.35 -5.04
N SER A 154 -7.58 -17.18 -4.32
CA SER A 154 -7.82 -17.93 -3.07
C SER A 154 -7.97 -19.42 -3.35
N VAL A 155 -8.82 -19.76 -4.33
CA VAL A 155 -9.11 -21.15 -4.68
C VAL A 155 -7.91 -21.82 -5.34
N ASN A 156 -7.26 -21.14 -6.29
CA ASN A 156 -6.22 -21.73 -7.12
C ASN A 156 -4.87 -21.85 -6.40
N ILE A 157 -4.48 -20.83 -5.62
CA ILE A 157 -3.14 -20.78 -5.00
C ILE A 157 -3.19 -20.58 -3.48
N GLY A 158 -4.37 -20.50 -2.86
CA GLY A 158 -4.51 -20.26 -1.42
C GLY A 158 -4.10 -18.85 -1.01
N ARG A 159 -4.25 -17.86 -1.90
CA ARG A 159 -3.90 -16.47 -1.60
C ARG A 159 -4.79 -15.94 -0.48
N LYS A 160 -4.17 -15.26 0.49
CA LYS A 160 -4.84 -14.62 1.62
C LYS A 160 -4.97 -13.14 1.37
N ARG A 161 -5.95 -12.51 2.01
CA ARG A 161 -6.11 -11.04 2.06
C ARG A 161 -6.32 -10.58 3.49
N LYS A 162 -5.90 -9.37 3.82
CA LYS A 162 -6.08 -8.76 5.14
C LYS A 162 -6.11 -7.24 5.03
N TRP A 163 -6.95 -6.61 5.83
CA TRP A 163 -6.99 -5.15 6.01
C TRP A 163 -5.87 -4.69 6.95
N PHE A 164 -5.23 -3.59 6.58
CA PHE A 164 -4.14 -2.98 7.32
C PHE A 164 -4.37 -1.48 7.45
N LYS A 165 -4.06 -0.91 8.61
CA LYS A 165 -3.86 0.54 8.71
C LYS A 165 -2.68 0.96 7.85
N ILE A 166 -2.71 2.19 7.32
CA ILE A 166 -1.65 2.70 6.42
C ILE A 166 -0.24 2.53 7.00
N ASP A 167 -0.02 2.89 8.26
CA ASP A 167 1.29 2.76 8.92
C ASP A 167 1.74 1.29 9.10
N GLU A 168 0.79 0.36 9.32
CA GLU A 168 1.10 -1.07 9.38
C GLU A 168 1.43 -1.61 7.99
N ALA A 169 0.65 -1.23 6.98
CA ALA A 169 0.85 -1.61 5.59
C ALA A 169 2.23 -1.16 5.09
N ILE A 170 2.63 0.09 5.34
CA ILE A 170 3.97 0.60 4.99
C ILE A 170 5.07 -0.25 5.64
N ARG A 171 4.94 -0.56 6.94
CA ARG A 171 5.95 -1.35 7.67
C ARG A 171 6.11 -2.76 7.10
N VAL A 172 5.02 -3.47 6.82
CA VAL A 172 5.09 -4.84 6.28
C VAL A 172 5.59 -4.89 4.84
N LEU A 173 5.31 -3.85 4.04
CA LEU A 173 5.74 -3.75 2.65
C LEU A 173 7.22 -3.34 2.53
N GLN A 174 7.70 -2.45 3.39
CA GLN A 174 9.04 -1.86 3.27
C GLN A 174 10.17 -2.91 3.18
N CYS A 175 10.06 -4.02 3.92
CA CYS A 175 11.11 -5.03 3.98
C CYS A 175 11.27 -5.84 2.67
N HIS A 176 10.20 -6.04 1.90
CA HIS A 176 10.20 -7.00 0.79
C HIS A 176 9.66 -6.43 -0.54
N LYS A 177 8.92 -5.31 -0.48
CA LYS A 177 8.34 -4.58 -1.62
C LYS A 177 8.36 -3.07 -1.34
N PRO A 178 9.54 -2.44 -1.25
CA PRO A 178 9.66 -1.01 -0.91
C PRO A 178 8.92 -0.09 -1.89
N VAL A 179 8.84 -0.44 -3.18
CA VAL A 179 8.05 0.31 -4.18
C VAL A 179 6.56 0.30 -3.84
N HIS A 180 6.02 -0.81 -3.31
CA HIS A 180 4.62 -0.84 -2.87
C HIS A 180 4.38 0.04 -1.63
N ALA A 181 5.37 0.14 -0.74
CA ALA A 181 5.32 1.06 0.40
C ALA A 181 5.33 2.53 -0.08
N GLU A 182 6.03 2.83 -1.18
CA GLU A 182 6.02 4.15 -1.80
C GLU A 182 4.64 4.57 -2.30
N TYR A 183 3.83 3.63 -2.81
CA TYR A 183 2.44 3.90 -3.20
C TYR A 183 1.66 4.52 -2.04
N LEU A 184 1.77 3.90 -0.86
CA LEU A 184 1.08 4.37 0.35
C LEU A 184 1.65 5.70 0.87
N ARG A 185 2.97 5.91 0.80
CA ARG A 185 3.58 7.20 1.17
C ARG A 185 3.13 8.35 0.27
N LYS A 186 2.79 8.06 -0.99
CA LYS A 186 2.27 9.07 -1.91
C LYS A 186 0.84 9.52 -1.56
N LEU A 187 0.10 8.74 -0.76
CA LEU A 187 -1.23 9.13 -0.27
C LEU A 187 -1.14 10.25 0.75
N THR A 188 -0.14 10.23 1.63
CA THR A 188 0.00 11.24 2.66
C THR A 188 0.51 12.53 2.01
N PRO A 189 -0.29 13.61 1.98
CA PRO A 189 0.25 14.92 1.65
C PRO A 189 1.40 15.16 2.63
N HIS A 190 2.54 15.63 2.14
CA HIS A 190 3.61 16.09 3.01
C HIS A 190 3.09 17.23 3.89
N CYS A 191 2.53 16.91 5.06
CA CYS A 191 2.41 17.85 6.15
C CYS A 191 3.76 17.89 6.83
N GLY A 192 4.69 18.66 6.28
CA GLY A 192 5.88 19.06 7.00
C GLY A 192 5.48 20.03 8.13
N PRO A 193 5.98 19.85 9.37
CA PRO A 193 5.85 20.89 10.37
C PRO A 193 6.73 22.10 9.99
N THR A 194 6.06 23.23 9.79
CA THR A 194 6.46 24.64 10.07
C THR A 194 7.87 25.14 9.76
N ASN A 195 7.95 26.30 9.11
CA ASN A 195 8.63 27.46 9.70
C ASN A 195 7.96 28.75 9.22
N GLY A 196 6.99 29.23 10.00
CA GLY A 196 6.58 30.62 9.97
C GLY A 196 7.71 31.46 10.55
N ASN A 197 8.44 32.16 9.69
CA ASN A 197 9.24 33.30 10.09
C ASN A 197 9.20 34.33 8.95
N ALA A 198 8.06 35.01 8.83
CA ALA A 198 7.99 36.30 8.16
C ALA A 198 8.02 37.35 9.27
N GLN A 199 9.21 37.89 9.54
CA GLN A 199 9.34 39.14 10.27
C GLN A 199 8.69 40.24 9.43
N GLU A 200 7.51 40.68 9.84
CA GLU A 200 7.08 42.05 9.53
C GLU A 200 7.96 43.02 10.35
N PRO A 201 8.53 44.07 9.74
CA PRO A 201 9.13 45.15 10.50
C PRO A 201 8.04 46.06 11.08
N THR A 202 7.85 45.99 12.38
CA THR A 202 7.12 46.99 13.17
C THR A 202 7.95 48.27 13.25
N ASN A 203 7.55 49.31 12.53
CA ASN A 203 8.01 50.68 12.79
C ASN A 203 6.90 51.42 13.55
N THR A 204 7.05 51.49 14.86
CA THR A 204 6.41 52.50 15.71
C THR A 204 7.49 53.49 16.13
N ASP A 205 7.28 54.78 15.89
CA ASP A 205 7.55 55.82 16.89
C ASP A 205 6.87 57.14 16.50
N ASP A 206 6.10 57.63 17.46
CA ASP A 206 5.39 58.92 17.52
C ASP A 206 6.36 60.09 17.75
N ASN A 207 6.13 61.26 17.11
CA ASN A 207 5.86 62.53 17.84
C ASN A 207 5.59 63.73 16.91
N ALA A 208 4.57 64.51 17.26
CA ALA A 208 4.15 65.79 16.65
C ALA A 208 4.93 67.00 17.29
N PRO A 209 4.56 68.30 17.16
CA PRO A 209 3.55 68.97 16.31
C PRO A 209 3.96 70.36 15.70
N LEU A 210 3.05 70.91 14.87
CA LEU A 210 2.71 72.33 14.62
C LEU A 210 3.73 73.33 14.01
N ARG A 211 3.40 73.88 12.83
CA ARG A 211 3.14 75.34 12.64
C ARG A 211 2.58 75.69 11.24
N GLN A 212 1.72 76.72 11.25
CA GLN A 212 1.10 77.47 10.13
C GLN A 212 2.17 78.00 9.13
N THR A 213 1.90 78.34 7.86
CA THR A 213 0.95 79.34 7.29
C THR A 213 1.04 79.30 5.75
N ALA A 214 -0.06 79.68 5.07
CA ALA A 214 -0.12 80.40 3.76
C ALA A 214 0.51 79.70 2.53
N SER A 215 0.09 79.85 1.27
CA SER A 215 -0.95 80.58 0.53
C SER A 215 -0.75 80.20 -0.96
N GLN A 216 -1.76 80.46 -1.79
CA GLN A 216 -1.70 80.57 -3.27
C GLN A 216 -1.54 79.24 -4.06
N ASP A 217 -2.01 79.08 -5.28
CA ASP A 217 -3.10 79.64 -6.10
C ASP A 217 -3.03 78.83 -7.44
N CYS A 218 -4.18 78.72 -8.11
CA CYS A 218 -4.37 78.49 -9.55
C CYS A 218 -3.83 77.23 -10.27
N GLY A 219 -4.71 76.60 -11.05
CA GLY A 219 -4.31 75.68 -12.13
C GLY A 219 -5.39 74.81 -12.75
N LEU A 220 -6.52 75.38 -13.18
CA LEU A 220 -7.46 74.74 -14.11
C LEU A 220 -6.76 74.41 -15.45
N ALA A 221 -6.99 73.22 -16.00
CA ALA A 221 -7.29 73.03 -17.43
C ALA A 221 -7.83 71.63 -17.71
N HIS A 222 -9.16 71.56 -17.90
CA HIS A 222 -9.79 70.68 -18.86
C HIS A 222 -9.21 70.94 -20.27
N LEU A 223 -9.02 69.89 -21.10
CA LEU A 223 -9.77 69.69 -22.35
C LEU A 223 -9.28 68.47 -23.15
N HIS A 224 -10.25 67.68 -23.64
CA HIS A 224 -10.27 66.89 -24.89
C HIS A 224 -9.19 65.80 -25.08
N ARG A 225 -9.51 64.57 -25.48
CA ARG A 225 -10.64 64.01 -26.24
C ARG A 225 -10.67 62.50 -26.02
#